data_AF-A0A5D0MNT5-F1
#
_entry.id   AF-A0A5D0MNT5-F1
#
_cell.length_a   1.000
_cell.length_b   1.000
_cell.length_c   1.000
_cell.angle_alpha   90.00
_cell.angle_beta   90.00
_cell.angle_gamma   90.00
#
_symmetry.space_group_name_H-M   'P 1'
#
loop_
_entity.id
_entity.type
_entity.pdbx_description
1 polymer ?
#
loop_
_entity_poly.entity_id
_entity_poly.type
_entity_poly.pdbx_seq_one_letter_code
_entity_poly.pdbx_strand_id
1 'polypeptide(L)' 'MKVLATNRKAYHDFEIFEKFEAGISLLGTEVKSAKNGKINLKDSHVKIKNGEAFLINCHISPYTQANIENHDPTR' A
#
# COMPACT_ATOMS: atom_id res chain seq x y z
N MET A 1 -15.30 -8.56 -3.07
CA MET A 1 -13.89 -8.25 -2.69
C MET A 1 -13.93 -7.12 -1.67
N LYS A 2 -13.34 -7.26 -0.48
CA LYS A 2 -13.37 -6.20 0.54
C LYS A 2 -12.23 -5.21 0.26
N VAL A 3 -12.57 -3.94 0.06
CA VAL A 3 -11.57 -2.87 -0.08
C VAL A 3 -10.84 -2.73 1.26
N LEU A 4 -9.53 -2.97 1.26
CA LEU A 4 -8.70 -2.94 2.47
C LEU A 4 -8.29 -1.52 2.86
N ALA A 5 -7.95 -0.70 1.86
CA ALA A 5 -7.59 0.69 2.02
C ALA A 5 -7.96 1.47 0.76
N THR A 6 -8.28 2.76 0.92
CA THR A 6 -8.54 3.69 -0.18
C THR A 6 -7.91 5.04 0.14
N ASN A 7 -7.16 5.60 -0.82
CA ASN A 7 -6.63 6.94 -0.69
C ASN A 7 -7.70 7.98 -1.08
N ARG A 8 -8.57 8.34 -0.14
CA ARG A 8 -9.64 9.32 -0.40
C ARG A 8 -9.10 10.69 -0.79
N LYS A 9 -7.94 11.09 -0.25
CA LYS A 9 -7.30 12.37 -0.54
C LYS A 9 -6.93 12.51 -2.02
N ALA A 10 -6.48 11.42 -2.65
CA ALA A 10 -6.19 11.42 -4.09
C ALA A 10 -7.41 11.75 -4.97
N TYR A 11 -8.62 11.35 -4.55
CA TYR A 11 -9.87 11.66 -5.26
C TYR A 11 -10.34 13.11 -5.06
N HIS A 12 -9.84 13.80 -4.04
CA HIS A 12 -10.17 15.20 -3.77
C HIS A 12 -9.15 16.14 -4.42
N ASP A 13 -7.87 15.79 -4.35
CA ASP A 13 -6.77 16.65 -4.78
C ASP A 13 -6.47 16.51 -6.28
N PHE A 14 -6.84 15.39 -6.90
CA PHE A 14 -6.53 15.08 -8.30
C PHE A 14 -7.76 14.60 -9.08
N GLU A 15 -7.77 14.90 -10.38
CA GLU A 15 -8.74 14.34 -11.32
C GLU A 15 -8.21 13.02 -11.88
N ILE A 16 -9.07 12.00 -11.90
CA ILE A 16 -8.70 10.64 -12.30
C ILE A 16 -9.26 10.38 -13.70
N PHE A 17 -8.37 10.32 -14.69
CA PHE A 17 -8.72 10.03 -16.07
C PHE A 17 -8.89 8.53 -16.32
N GLU A 18 -7.91 7.72 -15.89
CA GLU A 18 -7.86 6.29 -16.15
C GLU A 18 -7.50 5.51 -14.88
N LYS A 19 -7.97 4.27 -14.79
CA LYS A 19 -7.70 3.36 -13.67
C LYS A 19 -7.01 2.11 -14.18
N PHE A 20 -5.90 1.76 -13.53
CA PHE A 20 -5.16 0.55 -13.81
C PHE A 20 -5.26 -0.41 -12.62
N GLU A 21 -5.38 -1.69 -12.91
CA GLU A 21 -5.33 -2.75 -11.90
C GLU A 21 -3.96 -3.44 -11.95
N ALA A 22 -3.34 -3.60 -10.78
CA ALA A 22 -2.05 -4.26 -10.63
C ALA A 22 -2.03 -5.11 -9.36
N GLY A 23 -1.23 -6.18 -9.38
CA GLY A 23 -0.91 -6.96 -8.20
C GLY A 23 0.26 -6.34 -7.44
N ILE A 24 0.16 -6.25 -6.12
CA ILE A 24 1.29 -5.88 -5.26
C ILE A 24 1.86 -7.14 -4.62
N SER A 25 3.19 -7.28 -4.65
CA SER A 25 3.89 -8.34 -3.92
C SER A 25 4.15 -7.88 -2.49
N LEU A 26 3.50 -8.54 -1.53
CA LEU A 26 3.62 -8.26 -0.09
C LEU A 26 4.19 -9.46 0.65
N LEU A 27 4.91 -9.20 1.72
CA LEU A 27 5.39 -10.21 2.65
C LEU A 27 4.24 -10.72 3.53
N GLY A 28 4.37 -11.95 4.06
CA GLY A 28 3.28 -12.61 4.80
C GLY A 28 2.76 -11.82 6.02
N THR A 29 3.62 -11.05 6.68
CA THR A 29 3.26 -10.16 7.80
C THR A 29 2.50 -8.92 7.33
N GLU A 30 2.90 -8.34 6.21
CA GLU A 30 2.23 -7.19 5.58
C GLU A 30 0.83 -7.55 5.11
N VAL A 31 0.62 -8.77 4.59
CA VAL A 31 -0.71 -9.28 4.23
C VAL A 31 -1.65 -9.31 5.44
N LYS A 32 -1.13 -9.65 6.63
CA LYS A 32 -1.90 -9.64 7.88
C LYS A 32 -2.25 -8.21 8.32
N SER A 33 -1.28 -7.29 8.26
CA SER A 33 -1.52 -5.87 8.53
C SER A 33 -2.53 -5.25 7.56
N ALA A 34 -2.42 -5.55 6.27
CA ALA A 34 -3.34 -5.12 5.23
C ALA A 34 -4.77 -5.55 5.49
N LYS A 35 -4.96 -6.83 5.85
CA LYS A 35 -6.28 -7.38 6.20
C LYS A 35 -6.88 -6.72 7.45
N ASN A 36 -6.05 -6.27 8.38
CA ASN A 36 -6.46 -5.52 9.56
C ASN A 36 -6.67 -4.02 9.31
N GLY A 37 -6.57 -3.55 8.05
CA GLY A 37 -6.74 -2.13 7.71
C GLY A 37 -5.59 -1.25 8.17
N LYS A 38 -4.45 -1.83 8.56
CA LYS A 38 -3.24 -1.11 8.98
C LYS A 38 -2.37 -0.70 7.76
N ILE A 39 -3.00 -0.10 6.76
CA ILE A 39 -2.34 0.45 5.57
C ILE A 39 -2.65 1.94 5.50
N ASN A 40 -1.60 2.73 5.31
CA ASN A 40 -1.71 4.14 5.02
C ASN A 40 -1.19 4.45 3.62
N LEU A 41 -2.09 4.88 2.74
CA LEU A 41 -1.79 5.31 1.37
C LEU A 41 -1.66 6.84 1.25
N LYS A 42 -1.71 7.58 2.36
CA LYS A 42 -1.56 9.03 2.33
C LYS A 42 -0.15 9.39 1.87
N ASP A 43 -0.06 10.31 0.90
CA ASP A 43 1.18 10.75 0.27
C ASP A 43 1.98 9.63 -0.45
N SER A 44 1.33 8.48 -0.69
CA SER A 44 1.87 7.39 -1.53
C SER A 44 1.56 7.63 -3.01
N HIS A 45 2.46 7.21 -3.88
CA HIS A 45 2.30 7.31 -5.33
C HIS A 45 2.88 6.09 -6.04
N VAL A 46 2.44 5.84 -7.27
CA VAL A 46 2.95 4.75 -8.11
C VAL A 46 3.89 5.34 -9.15
N LYS A 47 5.09 4.76 -9.26
CA LYS A 47 6.06 5.09 -10.30
C LYS A 47 6.21 3.91 -11.23
N ILE A 48 5.96 4.15 -12.52
CA ILE A 48 6.15 3.14 -13.56
C ILE A 48 7.58 3.27 -14.09
N LYS A 49 8.37 2.19 -14.00
CA LYS A 49 9.74 2.15 -14.53
C LYS A 49 9.94 0.80 -15.23
N ASN A 50 10.42 0.83 -16.47
CA ASN A 50 10.72 -0.38 -17.27
C ASN A 50 9.52 -1.35 -17.43
N GLY A 51 8.29 -0.84 -17.44
CA GLY A 51 7.09 -1.67 -17.53
C GLY A 51 6.60 -2.26 -16.20
N GLU A 52 7.29 -1.95 -15.10
CA GLU A 52 6.89 -2.37 -13.75
C GLU A 52 6.34 -1.17 -12.96
N ALA A 53 5.27 -1.41 -12.20
CA ALA A 53 4.66 -0.42 -11.33
C ALA A 53 5.19 -0.58 -9.90
N PHE A 54 5.88 0.45 -9.40
CA PHE A 54 6.40 0.49 -8.04
C PHE A 54 5.53 1.41 -7.20
N LEU A 55 4.96 0.88 -6.12
CA LEU A 55 4.30 1.68 -5.10
C LEU A 55 5.37 2.25 -4.18
N ILE A 56 5.43 3.57 -4.06
CA ILE A 56 6.43 4.30 -3.28
C ILE A 56 5.73 5.09 -2.19
N ASN A 57 6.38 5.17 -1.02
CA ASN A 57 5.91 5.95 0.13
C ASN A 57 4.59 5.41 0.71
N CYS A 58 4.39 4.09 0.59
CA CYS A 58 3.25 3.40 1.18
C CYS A 58 3.66 2.87 2.55
N HIS A 59 2.97 3.32 3.59
CA HIS A 59 3.29 2.90 4.94
C HIS A 59 2.33 1.79 5.38
N ILE A 60 2.88 0.59 5.56
CA ILE A 60 2.16 -0.56 6.13
C ILE A 60 2.64 -0.73 7.56
N SER A 61 1.76 -0.47 8.54
CA SER A 61 2.18 -0.63 9.93
C SER A 61 2.52 -2.09 10.21
N PRO A 62 3.64 -2.37 10.90
CA PRO A 62 4.03 -3.73 11.22
C PRO A 62 2.94 -4.45 12.03
N TYR A 63 2.82 -5.76 11.81
CA TYR A 63 1.83 -6.57 12.50
C TYR A 63 2.30 -6.76 13.96
N THR A 64 1.60 -6.12 14.90
CA THR A 64 1.95 -6.08 16.34
C THR A 64 2.01 -7.44 17.05
N GLN A 65 1.54 -8.51 16.40
CA GLN A 65 1.60 -9.88 16.92
C GLN A 65 2.70 -10.72 16.23
N ALA A 66 3.53 -10.09 15.38
CA ALA A 66 4.77 -10.67 14.89
C ALA A 66 5.85 -10.52 15.98
N ASN A 67 6.36 -11.65 16.43
CA ASN A 67 7.42 -11.73 17.43
C ASN A 67 8.74 -11.27 16.79
N ILE A 68 9.31 -10.16 17.27
CA ILE A 68 10.74 -9.80 17.25
C ILE A 68 11.46 -9.55 15.90
N GLU A 69 10.93 -9.95 14.74
CA GLU A 69 11.53 -9.63 13.41
C GLU A 69 10.70 -8.62 12.63
N ASN A 70 10.67 -7.35 13.08
CA ASN A 70 10.05 -6.27 12.31
C ASN A 70 11.00 -5.80 11.20
N HIS A 71 10.63 -6.06 9.94
CA HIS A 71 11.24 -5.41 8.77
C HIS A 71 10.88 -3.92 8.72
N ASP A 72 11.73 -3.13 8.07
CA ASP A 72 11.63 -1.68 7.99
C ASP A 72 10.29 -1.25 7.32
N PRO A 73 9.47 -0.42 8.00
CA PRO A 73 8.09 -0.11 7.58
C PRO A 73 7.98 0.91 6.44
N THR A 74 9.10 1.42 5.92
CA THR A 74 9.11 2.49 4.92
C THR A 74 9.61 1.95 3.57
N ARG A 75 8.71 1.85 2.57
CA ARG A 75 9.01 1.55 1.16
C ARG A 75 8.24 2.45 0.20
#